data_AF-A0A849K8M1-F1
#
_entry.id   AF-A0A849K8M1-F1
#
_cell.length_a   1.000
_cell.length_b   1.000
_cell.length_c   1.000
_cell.angle_alpha   90.00
_cell.angle_beta   90.00
_cell.angle_gamma   90.00
#
_symmetry.space_group_name_H-M   'P 1'
#
loop_
_entity.id
_entity.type
_entity.pdbx_description
1 polymer ?
#
loop_
_entity_poly.entity_id
_entity_poly.type
_entity_poly.pdbx_seq_one_letter_code
_entity_poly.pdbx_strand_id
1 'polypeptide(L)'
;MNMVANSEPVVSYFGYWPEFADGTVLRFLFESPGTISLSVRYGDAMTGRSGEVDLRFERVTRAELDELREQNVLDALVLTDGSPMEVRLEAAYGLHGSFACESAAVVDFRRVAR
;
A
#
# COMPACT_ATOMS: atom_id res chain seq x y z
N MET A 1 -10.23 10.53 -11.16
CA MET A 1 -9.02 9.80 -11.60
C MET A 1 -8.36 9.30 -10.34
N ASN A 2 -8.08 7.99 -10.23
CA ASN A 2 -7.42 7.45 -9.06
C ASN A 2 -5.91 7.72 -9.18
N MET A 3 -5.28 8.16 -8.09
CA MET A 3 -3.88 8.60 -8.08
C MET A 3 -2.90 7.41 -8.26
N VAL A 4 -3.39 6.19 -8.02
CA VAL A 4 -2.65 4.95 -8.23
C VAL A 4 -3.00 4.36 -9.59
N ALA A 5 -1.99 4.21 -10.46
CA ALA A 5 -2.15 3.58 -11.76
C ALA A 5 -2.56 2.10 -11.62
N ASN A 6 -3.34 1.60 -12.58
CA ASN A 6 -3.84 0.22 -12.62
C ASN A 6 -4.66 -0.20 -11.40
N SER A 7 -5.29 0.75 -10.70
CA SER A 7 -6.08 0.49 -9.49
C SER A 7 -7.47 -0.09 -9.79
N GLU A 8 -7.88 -0.17 -11.06
CA GLU A 8 -9.19 -0.62 -11.49
C GLU A 8 -9.57 -2.01 -10.97
N PRO A 9 -8.69 -3.03 -10.94
CA PRO A 9 -9.04 -4.35 -10.40
C PRO A 9 -9.39 -4.32 -8.91
N VAL A 10 -8.66 -3.51 -8.13
CA VAL A 10 -8.88 -3.34 -6.68
C VAL A 10 -10.21 -2.63 -6.45
N VAL A 11 -10.41 -1.48 -7.11
CA VAL A 11 -11.63 -0.67 -6.99
C VAL A 11 -12.86 -1.44 -7.48
N SER A 12 -12.74 -2.20 -8.57
CA SER A 12 -13.86 -3.00 -9.07
C SER A 12 -14.25 -4.14 -8.12
N TYR A 13 -13.26 -4.69 -7.39
CA TYR A 13 -13.51 -5.78 -6.45
C TYR A 13 -14.04 -5.29 -5.09
N PHE A 14 -13.50 -4.20 -4.53
CA PHE A 14 -13.97 -3.68 -3.23
C PHE A 14 -15.11 -2.66 -3.37
N GLY A 15 -15.23 -2.00 -4.52
CA GLY A 15 -16.15 -0.88 -4.76
C GLY A 15 -15.52 0.48 -4.46
N TYR A 16 -14.32 0.51 -3.89
CA TYR A 16 -13.57 1.70 -3.50
C TYR A 16 -12.07 1.37 -3.46
N TRP A 17 -11.24 2.41 -3.33
CA TRP A 17 -9.83 2.23 -3.00
C TRP A 17 -9.71 2.04 -1.48
N PRO A 18 -9.19 0.90 -0.98
CA PRO A 18 -9.14 0.66 0.46
C PRO A 18 -8.09 1.54 1.13
N GLU A 19 -8.38 1.96 2.36
CA GLU A 19 -7.40 2.62 3.24
C GLU A 19 -6.42 1.61 3.86
N PHE A 20 -6.66 0.31 3.66
CA PHE A 20 -5.85 -0.79 4.19
C PHE A 20 -5.79 -0.86 5.73
N ALA A 21 -6.83 -0.36 6.42
CA ALA A 21 -7.00 -0.58 7.85
C ALA A 21 -7.03 -2.07 8.19
N ASP A 22 -6.33 -2.45 9.27
CA ASP A 22 -6.03 -3.83 9.66
C ASP A 22 -5.28 -4.65 8.58
N GLY A 23 -4.70 -3.98 7.59
CA GLY A 23 -3.98 -4.60 6.49
C GLY A 23 -2.65 -5.18 6.94
N THR A 24 -2.40 -6.47 6.64
CA THR A 24 -1.11 -7.11 6.94
C THR A 24 -0.12 -6.85 5.82
N VAL A 25 1.03 -6.26 6.14
CA VAL A 25 2.13 -6.13 5.18
C VAL A 25 2.80 -7.49 4.98
N LEU A 26 2.69 -8.04 3.78
CA LEU A 26 3.28 -9.32 3.40
C LEU A 26 4.72 -9.17 2.90
N ARG A 27 5.02 -8.04 2.26
CA ARG A 27 6.34 -7.73 1.68
C ARG A 27 6.55 -6.23 1.69
N PHE A 28 7.74 -5.80 2.09
CA PHE A 28 8.21 -4.43 1.94
C PHE A 28 9.69 -4.48 1.51
N LEU A 29 10.00 -3.92 0.34
CA LEU A 29 11.35 -3.98 -0.22
C LEU A 29 11.75 -2.71 -0.95
N PHE A 30 13.01 -2.31 -0.77
CA PHE A 30 13.72 -1.42 -1.68
C PHE A 30 14.28 -2.26 -2.83
N GLU A 31 13.63 -2.23 -3.99
CA GLU A 31 13.99 -3.09 -5.13
C GLU A 31 15.23 -2.58 -5.87
N SER A 32 15.35 -1.26 -5.98
CA SER A 32 16.46 -0.54 -6.60
C SER A 32 16.46 0.90 -6.09
N PRO A 33 17.51 1.71 -6.35
CA PRO A 33 17.51 3.11 -5.99
C PRO A 33 16.25 3.84 -6.49
N GLY A 34 15.48 4.42 -5.57
CA GLY A 34 14.24 5.12 -5.88
C GLY A 34 13.04 4.23 -6.19
N THR A 35 13.08 2.92 -5.91
CA THR A 35 11.91 2.03 -6.10
C THR A 35 11.58 1.28 -4.82
N ILE A 36 10.35 1.43 -4.35
CA ILE A 36 9.79 0.66 -3.22
C ILE A 36 8.66 -0.23 -3.75
N SER A 37 8.62 -1.47 -3.27
CA SER A 37 7.48 -2.37 -3.46
C SER A 37 6.89 -2.78 -2.13
N LEU A 38 5.55 -2.76 -2.05
CA LEU A 38 4.75 -3.05 -0.88
C LEU A 38 3.65 -4.05 -1.27
N SER A 39 3.50 -5.14 -0.51
CA SER A 39 2.38 -6.08 -0.65
C SER A 39 1.55 -6.05 0.62
N VAL A 40 0.25 -5.83 0.49
CA VAL A 40 -0.69 -5.76 1.62
C VAL A 40 -1.83 -6.75 1.42
N ARG A 41 -2.07 -7.60 2.41
CA ARG A 41 -3.30 -8.38 2.51
C ARG A 41 -4.35 -7.56 3.27
N TYR A 42 -5.49 -7.34 2.64
CA TYR A 42 -6.60 -6.57 3.19
C TYR A 42 -7.90 -7.37 3.20
N GLY A 43 -8.69 -7.23 4.26
CA GLY A 43 -10.01 -7.82 4.41
C GLY A 43 -11.05 -6.75 4.74
N ASP A 44 -12.09 -6.67 3.93
CA ASP A 44 -13.25 -5.82 4.20
C ASP A 44 -14.28 -6.62 5.01
N ALA A 45 -14.47 -6.23 6.26
CA ALA A 45 -15.42 -6.87 7.18
C ALA A 45 -16.88 -6.68 6.74
N MET A 46 -17.22 -5.55 6.13
CA MET A 46 -18.58 -5.18 5.72
C MET A 46 -19.02 -5.97 4.50
N THR A 47 -18.14 -6.12 3.51
CA THR A 47 -18.45 -6.86 2.27
C THR A 47 -18.06 -8.34 2.34
N GLY A 48 -17.30 -8.75 3.35
CA GLY A 48 -16.76 -10.11 3.47
C GLY A 48 -15.66 -10.44 2.46
N ARG A 49 -15.15 -9.42 1.74
CA ARG A 49 -14.17 -9.58 0.65
C ARG A 49 -12.75 -9.51 1.21
N SER A 50 -11.81 -10.20 0.56
CA SER A 50 -10.40 -10.17 0.96
C SER A 50 -9.50 -10.31 -0.25
N GLY A 51 -8.34 -9.66 -0.21
CA GLY A 51 -7.40 -9.65 -1.30
C GLY A 51 -5.98 -9.24 -0.91
N GLU A 52 -5.04 -9.56 -1.77
CA GLU A 52 -3.64 -9.13 -1.72
C GLU A 52 -3.41 -8.12 -2.82
N VAL A 53 -2.86 -6.97 -2.47
CA VAL A 53 -2.55 -5.87 -3.38
C VAL A 53 -1.05 -5.64 -3.36
N ASP A 54 -0.42 -5.79 -4.53
CA ASP A 54 0.99 -5.48 -4.71
C ASP A 54 1.11 -4.09 -5.35
N LEU A 55 1.83 -3.20 -4.67
CA LEU A 55 2.08 -1.81 -5.04
C LEU A 55 3.55 -1.61 -5.37
N ARG A 56 3.82 -0.80 -6.39
CA ARG A 56 5.14 -0.27 -6.71
C ARG A 56 5.10 1.25 -6.70
N PHE A 57 6.12 1.84 -6.09
CA PHE A 57 6.36 3.29 -6.04
C PHE A 57 7.68 3.59 -6.72
N GLU A 58 7.69 4.56 -7.65
CA GLU A 58 8.89 4.92 -8.42
C GLU A 58 9.35 6.36 -8.15
N ARG A 59 10.66 6.57 -8.36
CA ARG A 59 11.37 7.81 -8.02
C ARG A 59 11.12 8.24 -6.58
N VAL A 60 11.23 7.27 -5.68
CA VAL A 60 11.10 7.47 -4.25
C VAL A 60 12.23 8.37 -3.73
N THR A 61 11.85 9.35 -2.93
CA THR A 61 12.73 10.29 -2.23
C THR A 61 12.23 10.49 -0.80
N ARG A 62 13.08 11.06 0.07
CA ARG A 62 12.70 11.46 1.45
C ARG A 62 12.03 10.31 2.23
N ALA A 63 12.59 9.10 2.10
CA ALA A 63 12.08 7.95 2.83
C ALA A 63 12.54 8.00 4.29
N GLU A 64 11.57 8.16 5.18
CA GLU A 64 11.71 8.12 6.63
C GLU A 64 10.84 6.97 7.13
N LEU A 65 11.42 5.78 7.21
CA LEU A 65 10.72 4.55 7.55
C LEU A 65 11.43 3.88 8.73
N ASP A 66 10.66 3.35 9.66
CA ASP A 66 11.19 2.73 10.87
C ASP A 66 10.36 1.49 11.29
N GLU A 67 10.89 0.76 12.26
CA GLU A 67 10.26 -0.36 12.94
C GLU A 67 9.75 -1.48 12.03
N LEU A 68 10.48 -1.81 10.96
CA LEU A 68 10.21 -3.04 10.21
C LEU A 68 10.36 -4.27 11.13
N ARG A 69 9.27 -4.98 11.36
CA ARG A 69 9.21 -6.21 12.18
C ARG A 69 8.93 -7.44 11.31
N GLU A 70 8.96 -8.62 11.93
CA GLU A 70 8.54 -9.89 11.32
C GLU A 70 7.07 -9.88 10.87
N GLN A 71 6.22 -9.17 11.61
CA GLN A 71 4.81 -8.93 11.29
C GLN A 71 4.54 -7.44 11.35
N ASN A 72 3.84 -6.89 10.37
CA ASN A 72 3.48 -5.47 10.35
C ASN A 72 2.02 -5.34 9.94
N VAL A 73 1.30 -4.47 10.63
CA VAL A 73 -0.13 -4.21 10.44
C VAL A 73 -0.32 -2.71 10.28
N LEU A 74 -1.00 -2.32 9.21
CA LEU A 74 -1.34 -0.94 8.93
C LEU A 74 -2.65 -0.58 9.64
N ASP A 75 -2.66 0.60 10.26
CA ASP A 75 -3.88 1.32 10.60
C ASP A 75 -4.41 2.05 9.36
N ALA A 76 -3.50 2.61 8.54
CA ALA A 76 -3.82 3.17 7.23
C ALA A 76 -2.62 3.22 6.27
N LEU A 77 -2.90 3.14 4.97
CA LEU A 77 -2.00 3.54 3.89
C LEU A 77 -2.54 4.80 3.24
N VAL A 78 -1.94 5.95 3.55
CA VAL A 78 -2.40 7.26 3.08
C VAL A 78 -1.54 7.71 1.92
N LEU A 79 -2.18 8.06 0.80
CA LEU A 79 -1.51 8.71 -0.32
C LEU A 79 -2.10 10.11 -0.48
N THR A 80 -1.24 11.13 -0.45
CA THR A 80 -1.64 12.54 -0.60
C THR A 80 -1.15 13.08 -1.93
N ASP A 81 -2.07 13.61 -2.72
CA ASP A 81 -1.78 14.19 -4.04
C ASP A 81 -0.84 15.38 -3.95
N GLY A 82 0.07 15.48 -4.92
CA GLY A 82 1.16 16.43 -4.93
C GLY A 82 2.23 16.08 -5.96
N SER A 83 3.19 17.00 -6.13
CA SER A 83 4.39 16.76 -6.94
C SER A 83 5.62 17.12 -6.10
N PRO A 84 6.26 16.13 -5.45
CA PRO A 84 5.95 14.69 -5.46
C PRO A 84 4.73 14.30 -4.59
N MET A 85 4.16 13.12 -4.85
CA MET A 85 3.10 12.50 -4.04
C MET A 85 3.68 12.00 -2.72
N GLU A 86 3.01 12.25 -1.60
CA GLU A 86 3.41 11.73 -0.28
C GLU A 86 2.68 10.42 0.02
N VAL A 87 3.42 9.41 0.46
CA VAL A 87 2.89 8.11 0.89
C VAL A 87 3.24 7.93 2.37
N ARG A 88 2.25 7.63 3.19
CA ARG A 88 2.40 7.40 4.63
C ARG A 88 1.88 6.02 5.01
N LEU A 89 2.69 5.29 5.74
CA LEU A 89 2.35 4.02 6.38
C LEU A 89 2.08 4.32 7.85
N GLU A 90 0.81 4.34 8.22
CA GLU A 90 0.38 4.48 9.61
C GLU A 90 0.25 3.06 10.18
N ALA A 91 1.08 2.73 11.16
CA ALA A 91 1.10 1.39 11.73
C ALA A 91 0.13 1.27 12.91
N ALA A 92 -0.68 0.21 12.87
CA ALA A 92 -1.22 -0.38 14.09
C ALA A 92 -0.12 -1.17 14.84
N TYR A 93 0.83 -1.76 14.08
CA TYR A 93 2.01 -2.45 14.62
C TYR A 93 3.15 -2.55 13.59
N GLY A 94 4.38 -2.23 13.99
CA GLY A 94 5.59 -2.40 13.18
C GLY A 94 5.85 -1.27 12.19
N LEU A 95 6.10 -1.63 10.92
CA LEU A 95 6.54 -0.75 9.83
C LEU A 95 5.65 0.50 9.72
N HIS A 96 6.26 1.66 9.95
CA HIS A 96 5.63 2.96 9.78
C HIS A 96 6.57 3.99 9.16
N GLY A 97 6.01 5.15 8.85
CA GLY A 97 6.76 6.31 8.36
C GLY A 97 6.20 6.82 7.04
N SER A 98 7.01 7.53 6.28
CA SER A 98 6.58 8.10 5.00
C SER A 98 7.69 8.17 3.98
N PHE A 99 7.30 8.34 2.73
CA PHE A 99 8.20 8.67 1.63
C PHE A 99 7.46 9.48 0.57
N ALA A 100 8.21 10.21 -0.25
CA ALA A 100 7.68 10.91 -1.41
C ALA A 100 8.00 10.13 -2.69
N CYS A 101 7.12 10.13 -3.70
CA CYS A 101 7.37 9.47 -4.99
C CYS A 101 6.70 10.22 -6.15
N GLU A 102 7.12 9.94 -7.39
CA GLU A 102 6.48 10.53 -8.57
C GLU A 102 5.30 9.70 -9.08
N SER A 103 5.30 8.39 -8.82
CA SER A 103 4.23 7.51 -9.26
C SER A 103 4.01 6.35 -8.30
N ALA A 104 2.75 5.90 -8.23
CA ALA A 104 2.34 4.66 -7.60
C ALA A 104 1.50 3.85 -8.59
N ALA A 105 1.68 2.53 -8.60
CA ALA A 105 0.90 1.62 -9.41
C ALA A 105 0.58 0.34 -8.64
N VAL A 106 -0.62 -0.20 -8.87
CA VAL A 106 -0.90 -1.60 -8.59
C VAL A 106 -0.19 -2.43 -9.65
N VAL A 107 0.66 -3.36 -9.22
CA VAL A 107 1.39 -4.28 -10.10
C VAL A 107 0.76 -5.67 -10.14
N ASP A 108 0.06 -6.07 -9.08
CA ASP A 108 -0.73 -7.30 -9.03
C ASP A 108 -1.88 -7.16 -8.02
N PHE A 109 -2.97 -7.90 -8.27
CA PHE A 109 -4.10 -7.99 -7.36
C PHE A 109 -4.68 -9.40 -7.37
N ARG A 110 -4.75 -10.02 -6.19
CA ARG A 110 -5.31 -11.38 -6.02
C ARG A 110 -6.43 -11.38 -5.01
N ARG A 111 -7.50 -12.10 -5.32
CA ARG A 111 -8.57 -12.37 -4.36
C ARG A 111 -8.12 -13.49 -3.43
N VAL A 112 -8.41 -13.36 -2.15
CA VAL A 112 -8.09 -14.37 -1.13
C VAL A 112 -9.40 -14.94 -0.61
N ALA A 113 -9.55 -16.26 -0.67
CA ALA A 113 -10.65 -16.95 -0.01
C ALA A 113 -10.43 -16.89 1.51
N ARG A 114 -11.50 -16.61 2.26
CA ARG A 114 -11.49 -16.75 3.72
C ARG A 114 -11.45 -18.22 4.13
#